data_AF-A0A4U1F070-F1
#
_entry.id   AF-A0A4U1F070-F1
#
_cell.length_a   1.000
_cell.length_b   1.000
_cell.length_c   1.000
_cell.angle_alpha   90.00
_cell.angle_beta   90.00
_cell.angle_gamma   90.00
#
_symmetry.space_group_name_H-M   'P 1'
#
loop_
_entity.id
_entity.type
_entity.pdbx_description
1 polymer ?
#
loop_
_entity_poly.entity_id
_entity_poly.type
_entity_poly.pdbx_seq_one_letter_code
_entity_poly.pdbx_strand_id
1 'polypeptide(L)'
;MADIQTERAYQKQLTIFQNKKRVLLGETGKEKLPLYYKNIGLGFKTPKEAMEGTYIDKKCPFTGNVSIRGRIRSGVVTKMKMQKTVVIHRDYLHYIRKYNCF
;
A
#
# COMPACT_ATOMS: atom_id res chain seq x y z
N MET A 1 -13.73 9.35 0.26
CA MET A 1 -12.42 9.13 -0.38
C MET A 1 -12.06 10.40 -1.12
N ALA A 2 -10.85 10.93 -0.94
CA ALA A 2 -10.38 12.05 -1.74
C ALA A 2 -10.31 11.63 -3.22
N ASP A 3 -10.51 12.57 -4.13
CA ASP A 3 -10.33 12.32 -5.56
C ASP A 3 -8.95 11.75 -5.83
N ILE A 4 -8.89 10.73 -6.68
CA ILE A 4 -7.66 9.99 -6.99
C ILE A 4 -6.66 10.89 -7.72
N GLN A 5 -7.18 11.86 -8.48
CA GLN A 5 -6.46 12.72 -9.40
C GLN A 5 -6.15 14.10 -8.78
N THR A 6 -5.35 14.12 -7.72
CA THR A 6 -4.92 15.39 -7.07
C THR A 6 -3.67 15.99 -7.69
N GLU A 7 -2.87 15.17 -8.36
CA GLU A 7 -1.57 15.57 -8.90
C GLU A 7 -1.69 16.05 -10.36
N ARG A 8 -0.69 16.82 -10.81
CA ARG A 8 -0.63 17.31 -12.20
C ARG A 8 -0.54 16.18 -13.24
N ALA A 9 0.12 15.07 -12.89
CA ALA A 9 0.26 13.92 -13.76
C ALA A 9 -0.88 12.91 -13.53
N TYR A 10 -1.41 12.33 -14.61
CA TYR A 10 -2.46 11.32 -14.52
C TYR A 10 -2.01 10.09 -13.73
N GLN A 11 -2.73 9.77 -12.66
CA GLN A 11 -2.43 8.65 -11.80
C GLN A 11 -3.14 7.40 -12.33
N LYS A 12 -2.36 6.37 -12.70
CA LYS A 12 -2.83 5.06 -13.12
C LYS A 12 -1.90 3.95 -12.62
N GLN A 13 -2.43 2.75 -12.48
CA GLN A 13 -1.59 1.56 -12.31
C GLN A 13 -0.91 1.21 -13.63
N LEU A 14 0.39 0.93 -13.61
CA LEU A 14 1.16 0.62 -14.82
C LEU A 14 0.78 -0.74 -15.43
N THR A 15 0.44 -1.70 -14.58
CA THR A 15 0.09 -3.07 -14.97
C THR A 15 -1.25 -3.15 -15.69
N ILE A 16 -2.12 -2.14 -15.54
CA ILE A 16 -3.50 -2.19 -16.04
C ILE A 16 -3.71 -1.19 -17.16
N PHE A 17 -4.12 -1.73 -18.30
CA PHE A 17 -4.58 -0.94 -19.42
C PHE A 17 -6.05 -0.54 -19.23
N GLN A 18 -6.29 0.75 -19.00
CA GLN A 18 -7.64 1.27 -18.72
C GLN A 18 -8.47 1.49 -19.99
N ASN A 19 -7.83 1.73 -21.15
CA ASN A 19 -8.51 2.09 -22.40
C ASN A 19 -8.96 0.85 -23.19
N LYS A 20 -9.46 -0.18 -22.52
CA LYS A 20 -9.98 -1.38 -23.17
C LYS A 20 -11.31 -1.01 -23.83
N LYS A 21 -11.35 -0.99 -25.17
CA LYS A 21 -12.59 -0.76 -25.92
C LYS A 21 -13.56 -1.90 -25.64
N ARG A 22 -14.80 -1.57 -25.28
CA ARG A 22 -15.88 -2.55 -25.19
C ARG A 22 -16.34 -2.93 -26.58
N VAL A 23 -16.57 -4.22 -26.80
CA VAL A 23 -17.30 -4.70 -27.98
C VAL A 23 -18.73 -4.19 -27.84
N LEU A 24 -19.31 -3.66 -28.91
CA LEU A 24 -20.57 -2.91 -28.95
C LEU A 24 -21.81 -3.66 -28.45
N LEU A 25 -21.68 -4.92 -28.02
CA LEU A 25 -22.77 -5.85 -27.72
C LEU A 25 -22.83 -6.32 -26.24
N GLY A 26 -22.15 -5.63 -25.33
CA GLY A 26 -22.12 -5.97 -23.89
C GLY A 26 -22.82 -4.90 -23.05
N GLU A 27 -23.59 -5.35 -22.05
CA GLU A 27 -24.43 -4.54 -21.16
C GLU A 27 -23.77 -3.24 -20.66
N THR A 28 -24.58 -2.18 -20.59
CA THR A 28 -24.25 -0.78 -20.22
C THR A 28 -23.89 -0.59 -18.74
N GLY A 29 -23.30 -1.59 -18.08
CA GLY A 29 -22.80 -1.44 -16.71
C GLY A 29 -21.44 -0.76 -16.71
N LYS A 30 -21.21 0.29 -15.91
CA LYS A 30 -19.85 0.80 -15.64
C LYS A 30 -19.05 -0.27 -14.86
N GLU A 31 -18.55 -1.30 -15.54
CA GLU A 31 -17.54 -2.21 -14.99
C GLU A 31 -16.46 -1.38 -14.32
N LYS A 32 -16.27 -1.60 -13.02
CA LYS A 32 -15.15 -1.02 -12.29
C LYS A 32 -13.89 -1.47 -13.01
N LEU A 33 -13.01 -0.52 -13.31
CA LEU A 33 -11.71 -0.83 -13.87
C LEU A 33 -11.07 -1.93 -13.01
N PRO A 34 -10.56 -3.03 -13.60
CA PRO A 34 -9.88 -4.04 -12.84
C PRO A 34 -8.73 -3.39 -12.07
N LEU A 35 -8.48 -3.84 -10.84
CA LEU A 35 -7.42 -3.32 -9.98
C LEU A 35 -6.35 -4.40 -9.83
N TYR A 36 -5.09 -3.99 -9.90
CA TYR A 36 -3.96 -4.87 -9.66
C TYR A 36 -3.63 -4.85 -8.18
N TYR A 37 -3.67 -6.04 -7.57
CA TYR A 37 -3.15 -6.31 -6.25
C TYR A 37 -2.35 -7.61 -6.29
N LYS A 38 -1.45 -7.78 -5.33
CA LYS A 38 -0.63 -8.99 -5.19
C LYS A 38 -0.52 -9.41 -3.74
N ASN A 39 -0.30 -10.71 -3.55
CA ASN A 39 0.10 -11.27 -2.26
C ASN A 39 1.59 -10.98 -2.03
N ILE A 40 1.94 -10.47 -0.85
CA ILE A 40 3.33 -10.13 -0.51
C ILE A 40 4.10 -11.33 0.04
N GLY A 41 3.39 -12.36 0.51
CA GLY A 41 3.97 -13.51 1.20
C GLY A 41 4.19 -13.26 2.70
N LEU A 42 5.07 -14.05 3.33
CA LEU A 42 5.41 -13.97 4.76
C LEU A 42 4.19 -14.06 5.71
N GLY A 43 3.08 -14.65 5.27
CA GLY A 43 1.84 -14.78 6.04
C GLY A 43 0.98 -13.52 6.14
N PHE A 44 1.35 -12.42 5.48
CA PHE A 44 0.53 -11.20 5.46
C PHE A 44 -0.69 -11.37 4.55
N LYS A 45 -1.87 -11.10 5.10
CA LYS A 45 -3.13 -11.09 4.33
C LYS A 45 -3.26 -9.78 3.57
N THR A 46 -3.73 -9.87 2.32
CA THR A 46 -4.10 -8.68 1.53
C THR A 46 -5.33 -8.02 2.14
N PRO A 47 -5.28 -6.72 2.49
CA PRO A 47 -6.43 -6.04 3.06
C PRO A 47 -7.52 -5.84 1.99
N LYS A 48 -8.79 -5.89 2.40
CA LYS A 48 -9.94 -5.62 1.52
C LYS A 48 -9.84 -4.23 0.88
N GLU A 49 -9.32 -3.25 1.62
CA GLU A 49 -9.06 -1.91 1.13
C GLU A 49 -8.09 -1.87 -0.05
N ALA A 50 -7.14 -2.80 -0.16
CA ALA A 50 -6.25 -2.88 -1.32
C ALA A 50 -6.87 -3.63 -2.50
N MET A 51 -7.87 -4.48 -2.27
CA MET A 51 -8.58 -5.22 -3.33
C MET A 51 -9.68 -4.37 -3.96
N GLU A 52 -10.42 -3.61 -3.14
CA GLU A 52 -11.59 -2.84 -3.55
C GLU A 52 -11.33 -1.33 -3.62
N GLY A 53 -10.25 -0.86 -3.00
CA GLY A 53 -9.91 0.56 -2.94
C GLY A 53 -9.44 1.12 -4.27
N THR A 54 -9.65 2.42 -4.45
CA THR A 54 -9.37 3.14 -5.70
C THR A 54 -8.09 3.97 -5.66
N TYR A 55 -7.30 3.86 -4.58
CA TYR A 55 -6.09 4.66 -4.42
C TYR A 55 -4.95 4.18 -5.35
N ILE A 56 -4.13 5.12 -5.79
CA ILE A 56 -2.98 4.83 -6.65
C ILE A 56 -1.71 5.24 -5.93
N ASP A 57 -0.96 4.24 -5.47
CA ASP A 57 0.32 4.43 -4.82
C ASP A 57 1.36 3.43 -5.32
N LYS A 58 2.46 3.94 -5.87
CA LYS A 58 3.59 3.13 -6.34
C LYS A 58 4.36 2.48 -5.18
N LYS A 59 4.31 3.07 -3.98
CA LYS A 59 5.03 2.60 -2.79
C LYS A 59 4.25 1.56 -1.98
N CYS A 60 2.96 1.35 -2.28
CA CYS A 60 2.17 0.33 -1.61
C CYS A 60 2.76 -1.07 -1.89
N PRO A 61 2.94 -1.92 -0.86
CA PRO A 61 3.47 -3.26 -1.09
C PRO A 61 2.43 -4.20 -1.71
N PHE A 62 1.14 -3.89 -1.62
CA PHE A 62 0.04 -4.72 -2.16
C PHE A 62 -0.33 -4.37 -3.60
N THR A 63 -0.40 -3.08 -3.96
CA THR A 63 -0.86 -2.62 -5.29
C THR A 63 0.28 -2.05 -6.15
N GLY A 64 1.47 -1.85 -5.57
CA GLY A 64 2.66 -1.32 -6.23
C GLY A 64 3.75 -2.36 -6.49
N ASN A 65 4.92 -1.90 -6.94
CA ASN A 65 6.07 -2.76 -7.27
C ASN A 65 7.10 -2.91 -6.13
N VAL A 66 6.67 -2.74 -4.88
CA VAL A 66 7.55 -2.91 -3.71
C VAL A 66 7.48 -4.36 -3.21
N SER A 67 8.63 -4.95 -2.86
CA SER A 67 8.73 -6.27 -2.24
C SER A 67 9.28 -6.13 -0.81
N ILE A 68 8.73 -6.91 0.12
CA ILE A 68 9.19 -6.96 1.52
C ILE A 68 10.24 -8.06 1.64
N ARG A 69 11.43 -7.70 2.15
CA ARG A 69 12.55 -8.63 2.37
C ARG A 69 13.31 -8.28 3.64
N GLY A 70 13.90 -9.29 4.28
CA GLY A 70 14.72 -9.12 5.47
C GLY A 70 13.91 -9.11 6.77
N ARG A 71 14.07 -8.07 7.59
CA ARG A 71 13.57 -8.03 8.97
C ARG A 71 12.16 -7.43 9.05
N ILE A 72 11.27 -8.10 9.76
CA ILE A 72 9.96 -7.57 10.19
C ILE A 72 10.14 -6.94 11.57
N ARG A 73 9.64 -5.72 11.76
CA ARG A 73 9.80 -4.99 13.02
C ARG A 73 8.51 -4.26 13.39
N SER A 74 8.09 -4.38 14.65
CA SER A 74 6.90 -3.72 15.20
C SER A 74 7.26 -2.44 15.98
N GLY A 75 6.28 -1.63 16.34
CA GLY A 75 6.45 -0.38 17.10
C GLY A 75 5.12 0.36 17.24
N VAL A 76 5.09 1.38 18.09
CA VAL A 76 3.88 2.20 18.34
C VAL A 76 3.92 3.45 17.46
N VAL A 77 2.77 3.87 16.94
CA VAL A 77 2.68 5.09 16.12
C VAL A 77 2.73 6.34 17.02
N THR A 78 3.63 7.28 16.74
CA THR A 78 3.79 8.52 17.53
C THR A 78 3.29 9.76 16.81
N LYS A 79 3.56 9.88 15.50
CA LYS A 79 3.17 11.06 14.71
C LYS A 79 2.58 10.65 13.37
N MET A 80 1.49 11.32 13.00
CA MET A 80 0.76 11.14 11.74
C MET A 80 0.58 12.48 11.01
N LYS A 81 1.63 13.30 10.93
CA LYS A 81 1.54 14.68 10.43
C LYS A 81 1.72 14.83 8.90
N MET A 82 2.37 13.86 8.26
CA MET A 82 2.67 13.92 6.83
C MET A 82 1.74 13.00 6.04
N GLN A 83 1.46 13.36 4.79
CA GLN A 83 0.69 12.49 3.90
C GLN A 83 1.49 11.22 3.54
N LYS A 84 0.83 10.06 3.54
CA LYS A 84 1.38 8.73 3.17
C LYS A 84 2.60 8.28 3.99
N THR A 85 2.86 8.89 5.15
CA THR A 85 4.00 8.55 6.03
C THR A 85 3.60 8.63 7.49
N VAL A 86 4.07 7.69 8.30
CA VAL A 86 3.84 7.65 9.74
C VAL A 86 5.17 7.45 10.46
N VAL A 87 5.37 8.13 11.59
CA VAL A 87 6.56 7.94 12.44
C VAL A 87 6.21 6.97 13.56
N ILE A 88 7.00 5.90 13.66
CA ILE A 88 6.87 4.87 14.71
C ILE A 88 7.97 5.03 15.75
N HIS A 89 7.61 4.88 17.02
CA HIS A 89 8.54 4.72 18.12
C HIS A 89 8.80 3.24 18.38
N ARG A 90 10.06 2.93 18.63
CA ARG A 90 10.53 1.58 18.97
C ARG A 90 11.33 1.67 20.23
N ASP A 91 10.69 1.32 21.33
CA ASP A 91 11.37 1.08 22.58
C ASP A 91 12.25 -0.16 22.43
N TYR A 92 13.51 -0.03 22.82
CA TYR A 92 14.44 -1.14 22.90
C TYR A 92 15.24 -0.99 24.19
N LEU A 93 15.54 -2.12 24.81
CA LEU A 93 16.37 -2.18 26.00
C LEU A 93 17.83 -2.33 25.58
N HIS A 94 18.71 -1.53 26.17
CA HIS A 94 20.13 -1.55 25.86
C HIS A 94 20.91 -2.11 27.05
N TYR A 95 21.34 -3.36 26.92
CA TYR A 95 22.07 -4.04 27.98
C TYR A 95 23.42 -3.38 28.31
N ILE A 96 23.64 -3.05 29.58
CA ILE A 96 24.87 -2.44 30.11
C ILE A 96 25.70 -3.51 30.81
N ARG A 97 26.69 -4.05 30.10
CA ARG A 97 27.56 -5.14 30.57
C ARG A 97 28.30 -4.85 31.88
N LYS A 98 28.67 -3.60 32.14
CA LYS A 98 29.42 -3.23 33.37
C LYS A 98 28.59 -3.45 34.64
N TYR A 99 27.29 -3.17 34.57
CA TYR A 99 26.38 -3.20 35.72
C TYR A 99 25.39 -4.37 35.67
N ASN A 100 25.51 -5.24 34.65
CA ASN A 100 24.63 -6.40 34.42
C ASN A 100 23.12 -6.03 34.42
N CYS A 101 22.75 -4.85 33.93
CA CYS A 101 21.37 -4.36 33.85
C CYS A 101 21.02 -3.89 32.42
N PHE A 102 19.77 -3.45 32.22
CA PHE A 102 19.22 -2.96 30.95
C PHE A 102 18.97 -1.45 30.95
#